data_AF-A0A2S4ZXQ7-F1
#
_entry.id   AF-A0A2S4ZXQ7-F1
#
_cell.length_a   1.000
_cell.length_b   1.000
_cell.length_c   1.000
_cell.angle_alpha   90.00
_cell.angle_beta   90.00
_cell.angle_gamma   90.00
#
_symmetry.space_group_name_H-M   'P 1'
#
loop_
_entity.id
_entity.type
_entity.pdbx_description
1 polymer ?
#
loop_
_entity_poly.entity_id
_entity_poly.type
_entity_poly.pdbx_seq_one_letter_code
_entity_poly.pdbx_strand_id
1 'polypeptide(L)'
;MVTLQMDIKLTFRQGGMWEFEKTGIYPEYLIFSSKSLNRSWRYKKQMHIQKGSLKVKDEIICNYIFDSNGCKIQEVKNGIPCRQWVAIDVFFELCD
;
A
#
# COMPACT_ATOMS: atom_id res chain seq x y z
N MET A 1 -16.86 12.34 18.92
CA MET A 1 -16.74 11.30 17.86
C MET A 1 -15.28 11.23 17.45
N VAL A 2 -14.57 10.16 17.81
CA VAL A 2 -13.15 10.02 17.47
C VAL A 2 -13.06 9.62 16.00
N THR A 3 -12.72 10.56 15.14
CA THR A 3 -12.31 10.31 13.77
C THR A 3 -11.00 9.53 13.83
N LEU A 4 -11.06 8.20 13.76
CA LEU A 4 -9.88 7.39 13.46
C LEU A 4 -9.38 7.86 12.08
N GLN A 5 -8.34 8.69 12.10
CA GLN A 5 -7.53 8.95 10.93
C GLN A 5 -6.71 7.69 10.73
N MET A 6 -7.03 6.91 9.69
CA MET A 6 -6.30 5.69 9.39
C MET A 6 -4.81 6.02 9.22
N ASP A 7 -3.97 5.43 10.06
CA ASP A 7 -2.52 5.67 10.09
C ASP A 7 -1.77 4.81 9.07
N ILE A 8 -2.30 4.72 7.84
CA ILE A 8 -1.65 3.96 6.77
C ILE A 8 -0.50 4.78 6.20
N LYS A 9 0.69 4.18 6.22
CA LYS A 9 1.88 4.68 5.51
C LYS A 9 2.21 3.76 4.36
N LEU A 10 2.60 4.33 3.22
CA LEU A 10 3.11 3.55 2.10
C LEU A 10 4.62 3.76 1.95
N THR A 11 5.34 2.66 1.90
CA THR A 11 6.74 2.62 1.45
C THR A 11 6.80 1.92 0.10
N PHE A 12 7.23 2.66 -0.92
CA PHE A 12 7.65 2.13 -2.20
C PHE A 12 9.08 1.62 -2.07
N ARG A 13 9.27 0.31 -2.20
CA ARG A 13 10.59 -0.31 -2.13
C ARG A 13 10.98 -0.86 -3.49
N GLN A 14 12.16 -0.48 -3.98
CA GLN A 14 12.76 -1.06 -5.18
C GLN A 14 14.08 -1.71 -4.81
N GLY A 15 14.28 -2.96 -5.23
CA GLY A 15 15.50 -3.69 -4.88
C GLY A 15 15.31 -5.16 -4.54
N GLY A 16 16.38 -5.93 -4.65
CA GLY A 16 16.39 -7.37 -4.41
C GLY A 16 17.24 -8.11 -5.43
N MET A 17 18.53 -8.28 -5.10
CA MET A 17 19.55 -8.90 -5.95
C MET A 17 19.13 -10.27 -6.49
N TRP A 18 18.51 -11.12 -5.67
CA TRP A 18 18.06 -12.46 -6.10
C TRP A 18 17.07 -12.45 -7.27
N GLU A 19 16.10 -11.53 -7.25
CA GLU A 19 15.09 -11.44 -8.32
C GLU A 19 15.67 -10.78 -9.57
N PHE A 20 16.55 -9.79 -9.37
CA PHE A 20 17.32 -9.16 -10.43
C PHE A 20 18.23 -10.17 -11.15
N GLU A 21 18.99 -10.99 -10.44
CA GLU A 21 19.85 -12.02 -11.04
C GLU A 21 19.08 -13.00 -11.93
N LYS A 22 17.81 -13.29 -11.58
CA LYS A 22 16.96 -14.20 -12.35
C LYS A 22 16.29 -13.55 -13.56
N THR A 23 16.00 -12.26 -13.50
CA THR A 23 15.10 -11.61 -14.47
C THR A 23 15.71 -10.40 -15.18
N GLY A 24 16.83 -9.89 -14.69
CA GLY A 24 17.43 -8.63 -15.10
C GLY A 24 16.65 -7.38 -14.67
N ILE A 25 15.60 -7.52 -13.86
CA ILE A 25 14.69 -6.43 -13.48
C ILE A 25 14.64 -6.31 -11.96
N TYR A 26 14.85 -5.09 -11.44
CA TYR A 26 14.68 -4.83 -10.01
C TYR A 26 13.21 -4.96 -9.62
N PRO A 27 12.87 -5.80 -8.63
CA PRO A 27 11.48 -5.92 -8.22
C PRO A 27 11.07 -4.67 -7.43
N GLU A 28 9.83 -4.26 -7.68
CA GLU A 28 9.20 -3.12 -7.02
C GLU A 28 8.09 -3.63 -6.10
N TYR A 29 8.00 -3.06 -4.90
CA TYR A 29 7.05 -3.46 -3.88
C TYR A 29 6.34 -2.24 -3.26
N LEU A 30 5.04 -2.38 -3.06
CA LEU A 30 4.21 -1.48 -2.27
C LEU A 30 4.06 -2.08 -0.87
N ILE A 31 4.66 -1.44 0.13
CA ILE A 31 4.60 -1.86 1.52
C ILE A 31 3.72 -0.87 2.29
N PHE A 32 2.49 -1.28 2.56
CA PHE A 32 1.60 -0.53 3.43
C PHE A 32 1.85 -0.94 4.87
N SER A 33 1.90 0.00 5.81
CA SER A 33 2.03 -0.29 7.24
C SER A 33 1.08 0.57 8.06
N SER A 34 0.58 0.00 9.15
CA SER A 34 -0.21 0.68 10.17
C SER A 34 0.33 0.31 11.54
N LYS A 35 0.70 1.33 12.31
CA LYS A 35 1.13 1.15 13.70
C LYS A 35 -0.06 0.83 14.58
N SER A 36 -1.20 1.48 14.37
CA SER A 36 -2.41 1.25 15.18
C SER A 36 -2.93 -0.18 15.04
N LEU A 37 -2.81 -0.78 13.85
CA LEU A 37 -3.20 -2.17 13.59
C LEU A 37 -2.07 -3.17 13.83
N ASN A 38 -0.85 -2.70 14.12
CA ASN A 38 0.37 -3.51 14.19
C ASN A 38 0.50 -4.48 13.00
N ARG A 39 0.30 -3.97 11.78
CA ARG A 39 0.21 -4.76 10.55
C ARG A 39 0.93 -4.08 9.40
N SER A 40 1.46 -4.92 8.52
CA SER A 40 2.03 -4.51 7.23
C SER A 40 1.51 -5.41 6.12
N TRP A 41 1.29 -4.82 4.94
CA TRP A 41 0.88 -5.50 3.72
C TRP A 41 1.91 -5.22 2.64
N ARG A 42 2.45 -6.29 2.03
CA ARG A 42 3.42 -6.19 0.94
C ARG A 42 2.77 -6.68 -0.35
N TYR A 43 2.77 -5.84 -1.37
CA TYR A 43 2.32 -6.18 -2.70
C TYR A 43 3.44 -5.95 -3.69
N LYS A 44 3.67 -6.89 -4.61
CA LYS A 44 4.56 -6.65 -5.75
C LYS A 44 3.89 -5.66 -6.69
N LYS A 45 4.61 -4.64 -7.16
CA LYS A 45 4.11 -3.72 -8.18
C LYS A 45 4.23 -4.42 -9.54
N GLN A 46 3.10 -4.53 -10.22
CA GLN A 46 3.01 -5.21 -11.52
C GLN A 46 2.70 -4.25 -12.67
N MET A 47 2.06 -3.13 -12.37
CA MET A 47 1.54 -2.19 -13.36
C MET A 47 1.88 -0.75 -12.97
N HIS A 48 1.76 0.15 -13.96
CA HIS A 48 1.93 1.58 -13.74
C HIS A 48 0.85 2.16 -12.81
N ILE A 49 -0.40 1.70 -12.99
CA ILE A 49 -1.52 1.98 -12.09
C ILE A 49 -1.89 0.67 -11.40
N GLN A 50 -1.86 0.64 -10.08
CA GLN A 50 -2.22 -0.53 -9.29
C GLN A 50 -3.31 -0.18 -8.28
N LYS A 51 -4.35 -1.00 -8.24
CA LYS A 51 -5.47 -0.86 -7.31
C LYS A 51 -5.63 -2.13 -6.49
N GLY A 52 -6.07 -2.00 -5.26
CA GLY A 52 -6.33 -3.16 -4.41
C GLY A 52 -6.95 -2.80 -3.08
N SER A 53 -6.96 -3.76 -2.17
CA SER A 53 -7.56 -3.59 -0.84
C SER A 53 -6.64 -4.13 0.25
N LEU A 54 -6.54 -3.40 1.35
CA LEU A 54 -5.90 -3.85 2.59
C LEU A 54 -6.93 -4.61 3.42
N LYS A 55 -6.57 -5.82 3.86
CA LYS A 55 -7.46 -6.70 4.61
C LYS A 55 -6.90 -7.06 5.98
N VAL A 56 -7.78 -7.18 6.97
CA VAL A 56 -7.48 -7.72 8.30
C VAL A 56 -8.48 -8.82 8.60
N LYS A 57 -8.02 -10.05 8.83
CA LYS A 57 -8.88 -11.21 9.11
C LYS A 57 -10.05 -11.31 8.12
N ASP A 58 -9.74 -11.23 6.83
CA ASP A 58 -10.68 -11.24 5.70
C ASP A 58 -11.60 -10.02 5.53
N GLU A 59 -11.63 -9.10 6.49
CA GLU A 59 -12.35 -7.83 6.35
C GLU A 59 -11.53 -6.80 5.58
N ILE A 60 -12.14 -6.15 4.58
CA ILE A 60 -11.53 -5.01 3.89
C ILE A 60 -11.64 -3.78 4.78
N ILE A 61 -10.49 -3.28 5.23
CA ILE A 61 -10.42 -2.04 6.01
C ILE A 61 -10.22 -0.82 5.11
N CYS A 62 -9.62 -1.02 3.93
CA CYS A 62 -9.22 0.09 3.08
C CYS A 62 -9.01 -0.35 1.62
N ASN A 63 -9.38 0.49 0.68
CA ASN A 63 -9.00 0.37 -0.73
C ASN A 63 -7.83 1.32 -1.04
N TYR A 64 -6.97 0.97 -1.99
CA TYR A 64 -5.88 1.82 -2.44
C TYR A 64 -5.83 1.94 -3.97
N ILE A 65 -5.33 3.08 -4.43
CA ILE A 65 -4.93 3.34 -5.81
C ILE A 65 -3.52 3.94 -5.76
N PHE A 66 -2.59 3.28 -6.42
CA PHE A 66 -1.21 3.73 -6.60
C PHE A 66 -0.98 4.02 -8.08
N ASP A 67 -0.49 5.21 -8.40
CA ASP A 67 -0.16 5.66 -9.75
C ASP A 67 1.09 6.57 -9.75
N SER A 68 1.43 7.17 -10.90
CA SER A 68 2.58 8.07 -11.04
C SER A 68 2.54 9.29 -10.11
N ASN A 69 1.36 9.67 -9.61
CA ASN A 69 1.17 10.85 -8.78
C ASN A 69 1.16 10.50 -7.27
N GLY A 70 1.39 9.24 -6.92
CA GLY A 70 1.47 8.76 -5.54
C GLY A 70 0.39 7.75 -5.20
N CYS A 71 -0.05 7.78 -3.94
CA CYS A 71 -1.05 6.83 -3.44
C CYS A 71 -2.24 7.53 -2.82
N LYS A 72 -3.43 7.01 -3.10
CA LYS A 72 -4.67 7.39 -2.44
C LYS A 72 -5.30 6.17 -1.80
N ILE A 73 -5.94 6.39 -0.66
CA ILE A 73 -6.63 5.35 0.10
C ILE A 73 -8.07 5.75 0.38
N GLN A 74 -8.93 4.76 0.54
CA GLN A 74 -10.33 4.94 0.90
C GLN A 74 -10.70 4.01 2.03
N GLU A 75 -11.18 4.55 3.15
CA GLU A 75 -11.64 3.76 4.29
C GLU A 75 -12.91 2.96 3.92
N VAL A 76 -12.93 1.69 4.31
CA VAL A 76 -14.06 0.78 4.15
C VAL A 76 -14.46 0.27 5.53
N LYS A 77 -15.76 0.27 5.83
CA LYS A 77 -16.32 -0.34 7.06
C LYS A 77 -17.46 -1.27 6.67
N ASN A 78 -17.45 -2.49 7.20
CA ASN A 78 -18.46 -3.50 6.87
C ASN A 78 -18.64 -3.71 5.35
N GLY A 79 -17.54 -3.63 4.59
CA GLY A 79 -17.54 -3.75 3.13
C GLY A 79 -18.04 -2.52 2.37
N ILE A 80 -18.47 -1.45 3.04
CA ILE A 80 -18.98 -0.23 2.42
C ILE A 80 -17.91 0.87 2.50
N PRO A 81 -17.55 1.53 1.38
CA PRO A 81 -16.69 2.70 1.41
C PRO A 81 -17.35 3.84 2.20
N CYS A 82 -16.71 4.28 3.28
CA CYS A 82 -17.31 5.28 4.20
C CYS A 82 -16.71 6.68 4.05
N ARG A 83 -15.60 6.83 3.33
CA ARG A 83 -14.91 8.11 3.12
C ARG A 83 -14.57 8.35 1.67
N GLN A 84 -14.25 9.60 1.36
CA GLN A 84 -13.62 9.97 0.11
C GLN A 84 -12.18 9.45 0.05
N TRP A 85 -11.61 9.42 -1.16
CA TRP A 85 -10.21 9.11 -1.37
C TRP A 85 -9.31 10.17 -0.74
N VAL A 86 -8.35 9.74 0.08
CA VAL A 86 -7.38 10.60 0.75
C VAL A 86 -5.99 10.24 0.24
N ALA A 87 -5.21 11.25 -0.18
CA ALA A 87 -3.81 11.04 -0.55
C ALA A 87 -2.98 10.74 0.71
N ILE A 88 -2.02 9.82 0.58
CA ILE A 88 -1.05 9.51 1.63
C ILE A 88 0.35 9.70 1.10
N ASP A 89 1.27 10.00 2.03
CA ASP A 89 2.69 10.11 1.71
C ASP A 89 3.24 8.76 1.25
N VAL A 90 4.10 8.83 0.23
CA VAL A 90 4.83 7.69 -0.31
C VAL A 90 6.30 7.88 0.04
N PHE A 91 6.82 6.98 0.86
CA PHE A 91 8.24 6.93 1.22
C PHE A 91 8.97 6.03 0.23
N PHE A 92 10.09 6.48 -0.29
CA PHE A 92 10.90 5.70 -1.22
C PHE A 92 12.06 5.06 -0.48
N GLU A 93 12.26 3.76 -0.71
CA GLU A 93 13.37 3.01 -0.16
C GLU A 93 14.04 2.20 -1.28
N LEU A 94 15.34 2.40 -1.42
CA LEU A 94 16.19 1.61 -2.30
C LEU A 94 16.88 0.55 -1.44
N CYS A 95 16.83 -0.71 -1.87
CA CYS A 95 17.54 -1.80 -1.23
C CYS A 95 18.49 -2.43 -2.23
N ASP A 96 19.76 -2.57 -1.85
CA ASP A 96 20.78 -3.28 -2.64
C ASP A 96 20.65 -4.80 -2.45
#